data_AF-A0A934C433-F1
#
_entry.id   AF-A0A934C433-F1
#
_cell.length_a   1.000
_cell.length_b   1.000
_cell.length_c   1.000
_cell.angle_alpha   90.00
_cell.angle_beta   90.00
_cell.angle_gamma   90.00
#
_symmetry.space_group_name_H-M   'P 1'
#
loop_
_entity.id
_entity.type
_entity.pdbx_description
1 polymer ?
#
loop_
_entity_poly.entity_id
_entity_poly.type
_entity_poly.pdbx_seq_one_letter_code
_entity_poly.pdbx_strand_id
1 'polypeptide(L)'
;MKLGYRLTFTTLCLAGALGLNANTLLVDRGLPTANLNNAAGANRSNVAWAYDVKSNLNNYWLVGDTFTNTTGSNYHIDTIRLWSVGATDLALLWGGVAGDPISLLPSTASISTALYSGGSTYQGSAGGPISMYQLDFAVNINLGAGQTYNFFLDGSRSTSPFVPFAHAANAALAGSLQQGADNSMLGLNIVNGVASTLESWTSLGNGWDKASDVNVQVFGTVPDSASAVLLVAMGLVALALGRRRL
;
A
#
# COMPACT_ATOMS: atom_id res chain seq x y z
N MET A 1 37.90 31.40 -60.82
CA MET A 1 37.98 31.38 -59.34
C MET A 1 36.56 31.14 -58.80
N LYS A 2 36.17 29.87 -58.57
CA LYS A 2 34.83 29.49 -58.09
C LYS A 2 34.91 29.28 -56.58
N LEU A 3 34.25 30.14 -55.81
CA LEU A 3 34.19 30.06 -54.35
C LEU A 3 32.98 29.20 -53.96
N GLY A 4 33.22 27.97 -53.51
CA GLY A 4 32.18 27.04 -53.08
C GLY A 4 31.78 27.30 -51.63
N TYR A 5 30.50 27.62 -51.40
CA TYR A 5 29.89 27.65 -50.07
C TYR A 5 29.61 26.20 -49.61
N ARG A 6 30.23 25.78 -48.49
CA ARG A 6 29.90 24.51 -47.82
C ARG A 6 28.82 24.77 -46.77
N LEU A 7 27.59 24.36 -47.07
CA LEU A 7 26.49 24.32 -46.12
C LEU A 7 26.74 23.16 -45.14
N THR A 8 27.05 23.49 -43.88
CA THR A 8 27.28 22.47 -42.85
C THR A 8 25.94 22.18 -42.15
N PHE A 9 25.33 21.03 -42.45
CA PHE A 9 24.17 20.52 -41.69
C PHE A 9 24.64 20.08 -40.30
N THR A 10 24.18 20.73 -39.24
CA THR A 10 24.38 20.26 -37.87
C THR A 10 23.19 19.38 -37.48
N THR A 11 23.40 18.06 -37.45
CA THR A 11 22.40 17.11 -36.94
C THR A 11 22.38 17.19 -35.41
N LEU A 12 21.29 17.73 -34.85
CA LEU A 12 21.08 17.76 -33.40
C LEU A 12 20.47 16.42 -32.98
N CYS A 13 21.28 15.52 -32.42
CA CYS A 13 20.78 14.28 -31.81
C CYS A 13 20.05 14.63 -30.51
N LEU A 14 18.72 14.55 -30.51
CA LEU A 14 17.89 14.68 -29.31
C LEU A 14 17.95 13.35 -28.54
N ALA A 15 18.85 13.25 -27.56
CA ALA A 15 18.84 12.15 -26.60
C ALA A 15 17.65 12.33 -25.65
N GLY A 16 16.58 11.57 -25.84
CA GLY A 16 15.47 11.51 -24.89
C GLY A 16 15.95 10.90 -23.59
N ALA A 17 16.04 11.70 -22.52
CA ALA A 17 16.19 11.19 -21.17
C ALA A 17 14.84 10.59 -20.74
N LEU A 18 14.70 9.27 -20.83
CA LEU A 18 13.63 8.56 -20.15
C LEU A 18 13.94 8.64 -18.64
N GLY A 19 13.17 9.45 -17.91
CA GLY A 19 13.20 9.43 -16.46
C GLY A 19 12.73 8.06 -15.99
N LEU A 20 13.66 7.24 -15.50
CA LEU A 20 13.36 6.04 -14.74
C LEU A 20 12.73 6.49 -13.42
N ASN A 21 11.40 6.45 -13.32
CA ASN A 21 10.72 6.61 -12.04
C ASN A 21 11.08 5.38 -11.19
N ALA A 22 11.92 5.58 -10.18
CA ALA A 22 12.22 4.52 -9.23
C ALA A 22 10.95 4.15 -8.47
N ASN A 23 10.74 2.86 -8.24
CA ASN A 23 9.70 2.41 -7.33
C ASN A 23 10.04 2.91 -5.92
N THR A 24 9.11 3.63 -5.30
CA THR A 24 9.28 4.34 -4.02
C THR A 24 8.18 3.94 -3.04
N LEU A 25 8.48 4.08 -1.75
CA LEU A 25 7.47 3.92 -0.70
C LEU A 25 6.58 5.18 -0.66
N LEU A 26 5.32 5.02 -1.06
CA LEU A 26 4.32 6.08 -1.17
C LEU A 26 3.54 6.30 0.13
N VAL A 27 3.27 5.22 0.85
CA VAL A 27 2.61 5.22 2.17
C VAL A 27 3.35 4.28 3.09
N ASP A 28 3.77 4.78 4.26
CA ASP A 28 4.41 3.96 5.29
C ASP A 28 3.58 3.89 6.58
N ARG A 29 2.84 2.80 6.72
CA ARG A 29 2.23 2.33 7.96
C ARG A 29 2.72 0.91 8.26
N GLY A 30 4.02 0.69 8.11
CA GLY A 30 4.65 -0.62 8.26
C GLY A 30 4.62 -1.18 9.69
N LEU A 31 5.21 -2.36 9.88
CA LEU A 31 5.28 -3.00 11.19
C LEU A 31 5.92 -2.10 12.27
N PRO A 32 5.45 -2.20 13.52
CA PRO A 32 6.13 -1.67 14.70
C PRO A 32 7.60 -2.09 14.80
N THR A 33 8.44 -1.29 15.46
CA THR A 33 9.89 -1.56 15.55
C THR A 33 10.24 -2.71 16.50
N ALA A 34 9.29 -3.12 17.34
CA ALA A 34 9.47 -4.21 18.30
C ALA A 34 8.17 -4.99 18.50
N ASN A 35 8.28 -6.16 19.14
CA ASN A 35 7.14 -6.86 19.72
C ASN A 35 6.63 -6.06 20.92
N LEU A 36 5.67 -5.19 20.67
CA LEU A 36 4.97 -4.37 21.65
C LEU A 36 3.62 -5.01 21.98
N ASN A 37 3.61 -6.30 22.27
CA ASN A 37 2.40 -7.04 22.64
C ASN A 37 2.25 -7.07 24.18
N ASN A 38 1.70 -8.15 24.75
CA ASN A 38 1.36 -8.22 26.18
C ASN A 38 2.55 -7.96 27.11
N ALA A 39 3.75 -8.42 26.76
CA ALA A 39 4.96 -8.18 27.54
C ALA A 39 5.33 -6.68 27.67
N ALA A 40 4.84 -5.82 26.78
CA ALA A 40 5.08 -4.38 26.82
C ALA A 40 4.15 -3.63 27.80
N GLY A 41 3.18 -4.31 28.43
CA GLY A 41 2.29 -3.72 29.43
C GLY A 41 1.50 -2.53 28.88
N ALA A 42 1.62 -1.37 29.53
CA ALA A 42 0.94 -0.14 29.10
C ALA A 42 1.35 0.32 27.69
N ASN A 43 2.59 0.01 27.28
CA ASN A 43 3.12 0.34 25.95
C ASN A 43 2.70 -0.67 24.88
N ARG A 44 1.80 -1.61 25.20
CA ARG A 44 1.26 -2.54 24.22
C ARG A 44 0.62 -1.77 23.07
N SER A 45 1.14 -2.01 21.86
CA SER A 45 0.80 -1.30 20.63
C SER A 45 0.43 -2.24 19.49
N ASN A 46 0.66 -3.55 19.61
CA ASN A 46 0.45 -4.50 18.51
C ASN A 46 -0.80 -5.33 18.80
N VAL A 47 -1.61 -5.52 17.76
CA VAL A 47 -2.83 -6.33 17.80
C VAL A 47 -3.06 -6.95 16.43
N ALA A 48 -3.88 -7.99 16.35
CA ALA A 48 -4.23 -8.63 15.09
C ALA A 48 -5.72 -8.93 15.06
N TRP A 49 -6.36 -8.69 13.92
CA TRP A 49 -7.82 -8.71 13.78
C TRP A 49 -8.29 -9.66 12.69
N ALA A 50 -9.37 -10.36 12.99
CA ALA A 50 -10.17 -11.14 12.04
C ALA A 50 -11.61 -11.19 12.57
N TYR A 51 -12.59 -11.30 11.67
CA TYR A 51 -14.00 -11.35 12.06
C TYR A 51 -14.50 -12.75 12.43
N ASP A 52 -14.07 -13.80 11.71
CA ASP A 52 -14.58 -15.14 11.96
C ASP A 52 -13.59 -16.23 11.53
N VAL A 53 -13.73 -17.42 12.11
CA VAL A 53 -13.19 -18.65 11.56
C VAL A 53 -13.93 -19.00 10.27
N LYS A 54 -13.29 -19.79 9.39
CA LYS A 54 -13.71 -20.11 8.02
C LYS A 54 -14.98 -20.99 7.93
N SER A 55 -16.05 -20.66 8.66
CA SER A 55 -17.26 -21.47 8.80
C SER A 55 -18.26 -21.25 7.65
N ASN A 56 -18.30 -20.05 7.05
CA ASN A 56 -19.23 -19.72 5.96
C ASN A 56 -18.57 -18.91 4.82
N LEU A 57 -18.16 -19.59 3.75
CA LEU A 57 -17.57 -18.94 2.57
C LEU A 57 -18.58 -18.18 1.68
N ASN A 58 -19.88 -18.31 1.92
CA ASN A 58 -20.92 -17.59 1.18
C ASN A 58 -21.31 -16.26 1.85
N ASN A 59 -20.95 -16.08 3.12
CA ASN A 59 -21.18 -14.84 3.86
C ASN A 59 -20.12 -14.72 4.96
N TYR A 60 -19.11 -13.88 4.73
CA TYR A 60 -18.00 -13.66 5.65
C TYR A 60 -17.57 -12.19 5.66
N TRP A 61 -16.83 -11.82 6.69
CA TRP A 61 -16.32 -10.47 6.88
C TRP A 61 -14.80 -10.43 6.76
N LEU A 62 -14.32 -9.36 6.17
CA LEU A 62 -12.91 -9.05 5.97
C LEU A 62 -12.51 -7.84 6.80
N VAL A 63 -11.30 -7.89 7.35
CA VAL A 63 -10.68 -6.72 7.99
C VAL A 63 -9.92 -5.94 6.92
N GLY A 64 -10.09 -4.62 6.97
CA GLY A 64 -9.42 -3.69 6.09
C GLY A 64 -9.19 -2.35 6.75
N ASP A 65 -8.69 -1.42 5.95
CA ASP A 65 -8.39 -0.04 6.34
C ASP A 65 -8.26 0.79 5.05
N THR A 66 -7.79 2.02 5.17
CA THR A 66 -7.60 2.96 4.08
C THR A 66 -6.20 3.53 4.03
N PHE A 67 -5.82 4.04 2.87
CA PHE A 67 -4.74 5.02 2.74
C PHE A 67 -5.15 6.10 1.75
N THR A 68 -4.58 7.30 1.89
CA THR A 68 -4.93 8.45 1.05
C THR A 68 -3.70 8.93 0.29
N ASN A 69 -3.89 9.28 -0.98
CA ASN A 69 -2.88 10.01 -1.72
C ASN A 69 -2.87 11.47 -1.24
N THR A 70 -1.87 11.82 -0.42
CA THR A 70 -1.72 13.16 0.15
C THR A 70 -0.89 14.10 -0.73
N THR A 71 -0.46 13.66 -1.92
CA THR A 71 0.30 14.49 -2.86
C THR A 71 -0.61 15.23 -3.83
N GLY A 72 -0.05 16.25 -4.49
CA GLY A 72 -0.74 16.96 -5.59
C GLY A 72 -0.70 16.25 -6.94
N SER A 73 -0.14 15.03 -7.00
CA SER A 73 0.02 14.23 -8.22
C SER A 73 -0.59 12.85 -8.03
N ASN A 74 -0.80 12.11 -9.11
CA ASN A 74 -1.35 10.77 -9.01
C ASN A 74 -0.30 9.78 -8.51
N TYR A 75 -0.70 8.81 -7.71
CA TYR A 75 0.09 7.61 -7.47
C TYR A 75 -0.18 6.59 -8.57
N HIS A 76 0.88 5.99 -9.09
CA HIS A 76 0.82 4.71 -9.78
C HIS A 76 1.36 3.64 -8.84
N ILE A 77 0.46 2.87 -8.23
CA ILE A 77 0.77 1.88 -7.23
C ILE A 77 0.95 0.53 -7.92
N ASP A 78 2.09 -0.10 -7.67
CA ASP A 78 2.43 -1.43 -8.20
C ASP A 78 2.46 -2.51 -7.13
N THR A 79 2.60 -2.13 -5.86
CA THR A 79 2.64 -3.09 -4.75
C THR A 79 1.89 -2.56 -3.54
N ILE A 80 1.01 -3.38 -2.98
CA ILE A 80 0.46 -3.19 -1.64
C ILE A 80 1.02 -4.31 -0.76
N ARG A 81 1.67 -3.92 0.33
CA ARG A 81 2.24 -4.84 1.33
C ARG A 81 1.41 -4.79 2.60
N LEU A 82 0.99 -5.96 3.06
CA LEU A 82 0.31 -6.16 4.34
C LEU A 82 1.08 -7.18 5.19
N TRP A 83 0.63 -7.34 6.44
CA TRP A 83 1.14 -8.39 7.33
C TRP A 83 0.01 -9.18 7.95
N SER A 84 0.18 -10.49 8.02
CA SER A 84 -0.72 -11.38 8.73
C SER A 84 -0.06 -12.01 9.94
N VAL A 85 -0.89 -12.39 10.92
CA VAL A 85 -0.52 -13.16 12.09
C VAL A 85 -1.21 -14.53 12.03
N GLY A 86 -0.45 -15.59 12.30
CA GLY A 86 -0.91 -16.97 12.20
C GLY A 86 -0.68 -17.57 10.81
N ALA A 87 -0.99 -18.87 10.67
CA ALA A 87 -0.74 -19.62 9.45
C ALA A 87 -1.40 -18.95 8.23
N THR A 88 -0.59 -18.62 7.23
CA THR A 88 -1.04 -18.00 5.97
C THR A 88 -0.35 -18.69 4.81
N ASP A 89 -1.11 -19.47 4.04
CA ASP A 89 -0.64 -20.16 2.81
C ASP A 89 -1.17 -19.51 1.53
N LEU A 90 -2.24 -18.73 1.64
CA LEU A 90 -2.85 -17.96 0.57
C LEU A 90 -3.51 -16.72 1.16
N ALA A 91 -3.28 -15.58 0.50
CA ALA A 91 -3.95 -14.33 0.78
C ALA A 91 -4.33 -13.64 -0.54
N LEU A 92 -5.51 -13.02 -0.51
CA LEU A 92 -6.11 -12.23 -1.56
C LEU A 92 -6.32 -10.80 -1.07
N LEU A 93 -6.45 -9.88 -2.01
CA LEU A 93 -6.67 -8.46 -1.74
C LEU A 93 -7.99 -8.02 -2.36
N TRP A 94 -8.87 -7.45 -1.56
CA TRP A 94 -10.00 -6.67 -2.05
C TRP A 94 -9.67 -5.20 -1.92
N GLY A 95 -10.17 -4.40 -2.85
CA GLY A 95 -10.02 -2.95 -2.73
C GLY A 95 -10.75 -2.16 -3.81
N GLY A 96 -10.73 -0.85 -3.61
CA GLY A 96 -11.36 0.13 -4.48
C GLY A 96 -11.14 1.54 -3.94
N VAL A 97 -11.28 2.55 -4.81
CA VAL A 97 -11.28 3.96 -4.37
C VAL A 97 -12.52 4.20 -3.51
N ALA A 98 -12.40 4.98 -2.45
CA ALA A 98 -13.52 5.31 -1.58
C ALA A 98 -14.64 5.99 -2.39
N GLY A 99 -15.86 5.44 -2.30
CA GLY A 99 -17.02 5.86 -3.11
C GLY A 99 -17.24 5.04 -4.38
N ASP A 100 -16.24 4.28 -4.83
CA ASP A 100 -16.33 3.36 -5.96
C ASP A 100 -16.61 1.92 -5.50
N PRO A 101 -17.06 1.01 -6.40
CA PRO A 101 -17.22 -0.40 -6.07
C PRO A 101 -15.92 -1.05 -5.59
N ILE A 102 -15.99 -1.78 -4.49
CA ILE A 102 -14.89 -2.63 -4.00
C ILE A 102 -14.96 -3.98 -4.72
N SER A 103 -13.82 -4.44 -5.23
CA SER A 103 -13.73 -5.71 -5.96
C SER A 103 -12.51 -6.52 -5.52
N LEU A 104 -12.53 -7.82 -5.83
CA LEU A 104 -11.39 -8.70 -5.66
C LEU A 104 -10.33 -8.37 -6.72
N LEU A 105 -9.10 -8.09 -6.30
CA LEU A 105 -8.00 -7.85 -7.22
C LEU A 105 -7.47 -9.19 -7.76
N PRO A 106 -7.07 -9.26 -9.05
CA PRO A 106 -6.61 -10.49 -9.70
C PRO A 106 -5.16 -10.84 -9.32
N SER A 107 -4.81 -10.73 -8.04
CA SER A 107 -3.45 -10.95 -7.52
C SER A 107 -3.51 -11.74 -6.22
N THR A 108 -2.71 -12.80 -6.13
CA THR A 108 -2.40 -13.47 -4.86
C THR A 108 -1.14 -12.87 -4.26
N ALA A 109 -1.05 -12.82 -2.94
CA ALA A 109 0.17 -12.37 -2.27
C ALA A 109 1.36 -13.27 -2.58
N SER A 110 2.54 -12.67 -2.77
CA SER A 110 3.80 -13.32 -2.46
C SER A 110 3.98 -13.33 -0.94
N ILE A 111 4.16 -14.52 -0.36
CA ILE A 111 4.17 -14.72 1.09
C ILE A 111 5.59 -15.02 1.56
N SER A 112 6.06 -14.26 2.54
CA SER A 112 7.35 -14.50 3.19
C SER A 112 7.24 -14.36 4.71
N THR A 113 8.15 -14.97 5.46
CA THR A 113 8.16 -14.83 6.92
C THR A 113 8.50 -13.39 7.30
N ALA A 114 7.77 -12.84 8.27
CA ALA A 114 8.01 -11.51 8.81
C ALA A 114 8.43 -11.56 10.28
N LEU A 115 9.31 -10.65 10.65
CA LEU A 115 9.74 -10.38 12.02
C LEU A 115 9.70 -8.87 12.24
N TYR A 116 9.49 -8.44 13.48
CA TYR A 116 9.76 -7.05 13.86
C TYR A 116 11.26 -6.74 13.70
N SER A 117 11.66 -5.47 13.64
CA SER A 117 13.08 -5.11 13.45
C SER A 117 14.02 -5.65 14.55
N GLY A 118 13.50 -5.94 15.74
CA GLY A 118 14.24 -6.63 16.81
C GLY A 118 14.40 -8.15 16.63
N GLY A 119 13.92 -8.75 15.53
CA GLY A 119 14.01 -10.18 15.23
C GLY A 119 12.95 -11.06 15.91
N SER A 120 12.08 -10.50 16.74
CA SER A 120 10.97 -11.20 17.36
C SER A 120 9.77 -11.36 16.42
N THR A 121 8.97 -12.41 16.62
CA THR A 121 7.65 -12.56 15.99
C THR A 121 6.52 -12.00 16.86
N TYR A 122 5.25 -12.15 16.46
CA TYR A 122 4.09 -11.69 17.23
C TYR A 122 3.95 -12.49 18.54
N GLN A 123 3.54 -11.84 19.63
CA GLN A 123 3.17 -12.55 20.86
C GLN A 123 1.64 -12.55 21.02
N GLY A 124 1.06 -13.74 21.05
CA GLY A 124 -0.36 -13.94 21.29
C GLY A 124 -0.79 -13.51 22.69
N SER A 125 -2.10 -13.39 22.91
CA SER A 125 -2.67 -13.08 24.23
C SER A 125 -2.28 -14.09 25.31
N ALA A 126 -2.08 -15.36 24.92
CA ALA A 126 -1.58 -16.44 25.78
C ALA A 126 -0.07 -16.36 26.09
N GLY A 127 0.64 -15.35 25.59
CA GLY A 127 2.06 -15.11 25.86
C GLY A 127 3.04 -15.85 24.96
N GLY A 128 2.57 -16.81 24.16
CA GLY A 128 3.40 -17.58 23.21
C GLY A 128 3.66 -16.84 21.90
N PRO A 129 4.76 -17.17 21.19
CA PRO A 129 5.05 -16.62 19.86
C PRO A 129 4.08 -17.19 18.82
N ILE A 130 3.66 -16.34 17.88
CA ILE A 130 2.83 -16.70 16.72
C ILE A 130 3.54 -16.16 15.48
N SER A 131 3.71 -17.00 14.47
CA SER A 131 4.33 -16.61 13.20
C SER A 131 3.63 -15.41 12.56
N MET A 132 4.41 -14.55 11.93
CA MET A 132 3.92 -13.47 11.08
C MET A 132 4.40 -13.68 9.65
N TYR A 133 3.61 -13.17 8.71
CA TYR A 133 3.95 -13.21 7.29
C TYR A 133 3.79 -11.83 6.67
N GLN A 134 4.72 -11.48 5.79
CA GLN A 134 4.61 -10.34 4.89
C GLN A 134 3.91 -10.81 3.61
N LEU A 135 2.94 -10.02 3.17
CA LEU A 135 2.06 -10.31 2.05
C LEU A 135 2.22 -9.20 1.00
N ASP A 136 2.92 -9.49 -0.09
CA ASP A 136 3.15 -8.53 -1.16
C ASP A 136 2.22 -8.81 -2.34
N PHE A 137 1.28 -7.90 -2.58
CA PHE A 137 0.32 -7.97 -3.68
C PHE A 137 0.79 -7.10 -4.84
N ALA A 138 1.07 -7.72 -5.98
CA ALA A 138 1.31 -7.00 -7.23
C ALA A 138 -0.01 -6.45 -7.76
N VAL A 139 -0.10 -5.14 -7.93
CA VAL A 139 -1.31 -4.41 -8.33
C VAL A 139 -0.99 -3.44 -9.47
N ASN A 140 -2.04 -2.83 -10.04
CA ASN A 140 -1.90 -1.76 -11.03
C ASN A 140 -3.01 -0.74 -10.76
N ILE A 141 -2.78 0.13 -9.77
CA ILE A 141 -3.78 1.07 -9.28
C ILE A 141 -3.31 2.50 -9.56
N ASN A 142 -4.17 3.30 -10.17
CA ASN A 142 -3.99 4.74 -10.27
C ASN A 142 -4.83 5.40 -9.18
N LEU A 143 -4.18 6.06 -8.22
CA LEU A 143 -4.86 6.79 -7.17
C LEU A 143 -4.63 8.29 -7.36
N GLY A 144 -5.69 9.01 -7.72
CA GLY A 144 -5.66 10.45 -7.95
C GLY A 144 -5.28 11.25 -6.71
N ALA A 145 -4.79 12.47 -6.91
CA ALA A 145 -4.49 13.39 -5.82
C ALA A 145 -5.71 13.57 -4.89
N GLY A 146 -5.50 13.41 -3.58
CA GLY A 146 -6.55 13.51 -2.57
C GLY A 146 -7.53 12.33 -2.49
N GLN A 147 -7.40 11.31 -3.34
CA GLN A 147 -8.26 10.14 -3.27
C GLN A 147 -7.81 9.18 -2.15
N THR A 148 -8.80 8.54 -1.53
CA THR A 148 -8.62 7.48 -0.53
C THR A 148 -8.88 6.12 -1.18
N TYR A 149 -8.06 5.13 -0.86
CA TYR A 149 -8.21 3.75 -1.31
C TYR A 149 -8.52 2.85 -0.12
N ASN A 150 -9.58 2.04 -0.25
CA ASN A 150 -9.97 1.03 0.71
C ASN A 150 -9.31 -0.30 0.35
N PHE A 151 -8.74 -1.00 1.32
CA PHE A 151 -8.14 -2.32 1.12
C PHE A 151 -8.57 -3.30 2.20
N PHE A 152 -8.66 -4.60 1.86
CA PHE A 152 -9.05 -5.65 2.79
C PHE A 152 -8.26 -6.93 2.55
N LEU A 153 -7.84 -7.57 3.65
CA LEU A 153 -7.13 -8.83 3.62
C LEU A 153 -8.12 -9.99 3.62
N ASP A 154 -8.06 -10.83 2.58
CA ASP A 154 -8.91 -12.01 2.44
C ASP A 154 -8.06 -13.29 2.42
N GLY A 155 -8.24 -14.14 3.43
CA GLY A 155 -7.69 -15.51 3.42
C GLY A 155 -8.77 -16.60 3.45
N SER A 156 -9.99 -16.28 3.02
CA SER A 156 -11.10 -17.24 2.93
C SER A 156 -10.77 -18.46 2.07
N ARG A 157 -9.85 -18.33 1.10
CA ARG A 157 -9.40 -19.42 0.22
C ARG A 157 -8.13 -20.15 0.70
N SER A 158 -7.60 -19.79 1.87
CA SER A 158 -6.51 -20.49 2.54
C SER A 158 -6.86 -21.96 2.81
N THR A 159 -5.92 -22.90 2.74
CA THR A 159 -6.16 -24.28 3.21
C THR A 159 -6.10 -24.40 4.73
N SER A 160 -5.59 -23.37 5.41
CA SER A 160 -5.69 -23.21 6.86
C SER A 160 -7.15 -23.19 7.32
N PRO A 161 -7.49 -23.85 8.43
CA PRO A 161 -8.82 -23.70 9.04
C PRO A 161 -9.03 -22.31 9.65
N PHE A 162 -7.96 -21.51 9.78
CA PHE A 162 -7.98 -20.15 10.31
C PHE A 162 -7.81 -19.14 9.19
N VAL A 163 -8.63 -18.09 9.20
CA VAL A 163 -8.35 -16.91 8.36
C VAL A 163 -7.13 -16.18 8.91
N PRO A 164 -6.27 -15.63 8.05
CA PRO A 164 -5.14 -14.82 8.48
C PRO A 164 -5.65 -13.58 9.20
N PHE A 165 -5.08 -13.31 10.39
CA PHE A 165 -5.41 -12.09 11.12
C PHE A 165 -4.60 -10.94 10.54
N ALA A 166 -5.25 -9.84 10.17
CA ALA A 166 -4.58 -8.63 9.74
C ALA A 166 -3.81 -8.01 10.91
N HIS A 167 -2.51 -7.80 10.77
CA HIS A 167 -1.71 -7.11 11.78
C HIS A 167 -2.08 -5.63 11.81
N ALA A 168 -2.27 -5.08 13.00
CA ALA A 168 -2.58 -3.68 13.23
C ALA A 168 -1.77 -3.13 14.40
N ALA A 169 -1.62 -1.81 14.43
CA ALA A 169 -0.88 -1.14 15.49
C ALA A 169 -1.55 0.15 15.96
N ASN A 170 -1.34 0.50 17.22
CA ASN A 170 -1.66 1.83 17.73
C ASN A 170 -0.64 2.85 17.21
N ALA A 171 -1.12 3.90 16.53
CA ALA A 171 -0.25 4.87 15.88
C ALA A 171 0.73 5.57 16.83
N ALA A 172 0.27 5.92 18.04
CA ALA A 172 1.07 6.69 19.00
C ALA A 172 2.16 5.87 19.69
N LEU A 173 2.03 4.53 19.72
CA LEU A 173 2.92 3.64 20.47
C LEU A 173 3.74 2.69 19.58
N ALA A 174 3.47 2.62 18.27
CA ALA A 174 4.10 1.65 17.35
C ALA A 174 5.62 1.82 17.22
N GLY A 175 6.15 3.02 17.47
CA GLY A 175 7.56 3.35 17.31
C GLY A 175 8.05 3.44 15.85
N SER A 176 7.26 2.96 14.87
CA SER A 176 7.46 3.18 13.44
C SER A 176 6.57 4.32 12.93
N LEU A 177 6.82 4.77 11.70
CA LEU A 177 5.90 5.70 11.03
C LEU A 177 4.54 5.01 10.82
N GLN A 178 3.46 5.73 11.10
CA GLN A 178 2.09 5.24 10.97
C GLN A 178 1.29 6.22 10.11
N GLN A 179 1.70 6.38 8.86
CA GLN A 179 1.18 7.39 7.96
C GLN A 179 -0.31 7.18 7.70
N GLY A 180 -1.08 8.27 7.85
CA GLY A 180 -2.52 8.29 7.60
C GLY A 180 -3.33 7.41 8.54
N ALA A 181 -2.78 6.96 9.67
CA ALA A 181 -3.55 6.31 10.72
C ALA A 181 -4.56 7.30 11.32
N ASP A 182 -5.82 6.88 11.45
CA ASP A 182 -6.94 7.72 11.88
C ASP A 182 -7.76 7.09 13.02
N ASN A 183 -7.29 5.96 13.57
CA ASN A 183 -7.93 5.20 14.65
C ASN A 183 -9.23 4.49 14.21
N SER A 184 -9.47 4.36 12.91
CA SER A 184 -10.62 3.69 12.32
C SER A 184 -10.19 2.66 11.27
N MET A 185 -10.63 1.42 11.45
CA MET A 185 -10.49 0.35 10.45
C MET A 185 -11.80 0.15 9.70
N LEU A 186 -11.75 -0.70 8.68
CA LEU A 186 -12.90 -1.08 7.88
C LEU A 186 -13.27 -2.55 8.07
N GLY A 187 -14.56 -2.83 7.96
CA GLY A 187 -15.14 -4.16 7.83
C GLY A 187 -15.84 -4.28 6.48
N LEU A 188 -15.55 -5.34 5.72
CA LEU A 188 -16.24 -5.62 4.46
C LEU A 188 -16.92 -6.98 4.49
N ASN A 189 -18.24 -6.98 4.29
CA ASN A 189 -19.00 -8.20 4.13
C ASN A 189 -18.99 -8.67 2.68
N ILE A 190 -18.63 -9.93 2.48
CA ILE A 190 -18.67 -10.60 1.19
C ILE A 190 -19.83 -11.59 1.19
N VAL A 191 -20.78 -11.41 0.28
CA VAL A 191 -21.93 -12.30 0.09
C VAL A 191 -21.85 -12.92 -1.29
N ASN A 192 -21.78 -14.24 -1.36
CA ASN A 192 -21.68 -15.02 -2.61
C ASN A 192 -20.56 -14.52 -3.54
N GLY A 193 -19.42 -14.12 -2.97
CA GLY A 193 -18.27 -13.62 -3.72
C GLY A 193 -18.41 -12.18 -4.22
N VAL A 194 -19.33 -11.38 -3.66
CA VAL A 194 -19.54 -9.97 -4.00
C VAL A 194 -19.47 -9.11 -2.74
N ALA A 195 -18.79 -7.97 -2.83
CA ALA A 195 -18.80 -6.95 -1.78
C ALA A 195 -20.22 -6.42 -1.55
N SER A 196 -20.71 -6.51 -0.31
CA SER A 196 -22.09 -6.20 0.06
C SER A 196 -22.17 -4.99 0.98
N THR A 197 -21.61 -5.09 2.19
CA THR A 197 -21.70 -4.07 3.23
C THR A 197 -20.30 -3.62 3.63
N LEU A 198 -20.10 -2.31 3.67
CA LEU A 198 -18.89 -1.67 4.17
C LEU A 198 -19.22 -0.95 5.46
N GLU A 199 -18.43 -1.19 6.50
CA GLU A 199 -18.53 -0.49 7.78
C GLU A 199 -17.18 0.08 8.23
N SER A 200 -17.23 1.11 9.06
CA SER A 200 -16.08 1.63 9.81
C SER A 200 -16.24 1.27 11.27
N TRP A 201 -15.13 0.92 11.92
CA TRP A 201 -15.10 0.56 13.33
C TRP A 201 -13.75 0.92 13.95
N THR A 202 -13.71 1.00 15.28
CA THR A 202 -12.47 1.21 16.03
C THR A 202 -12.28 0.07 17.02
N SER A 203 -11.04 -0.33 17.27
CA SER A 203 -10.71 -1.33 18.28
C SER A 203 -10.83 -0.81 19.72
N LEU A 204 -10.82 0.51 19.93
CA LEU A 204 -10.95 1.13 21.24
C LEU A 204 -12.35 0.84 21.83
N GLY A 205 -12.39 0.03 22.88
CA GLY A 205 -13.65 -0.40 23.50
C GLY A 205 -14.33 -1.57 22.79
N ASN A 206 -13.82 -2.00 21.63
CA ASN A 206 -14.35 -3.13 20.85
C ASN A 206 -13.30 -4.24 20.73
N GLY A 207 -13.00 -4.88 21.87
CA GLY A 207 -12.03 -5.97 21.94
C GLY A 207 -10.60 -5.53 22.30
N TRP A 208 -10.31 -4.23 22.31
CA TRP A 208 -9.02 -3.71 22.77
C TRP A 208 -9.15 -2.40 23.56
N ASP A 209 -8.11 -2.08 24.32
CA ASP A 209 -8.05 -0.89 25.19
C ASP A 209 -7.50 0.35 24.48
N LYS A 210 -7.18 0.23 23.19
CA LYS A 210 -6.59 1.27 22.36
C LYS A 210 -7.19 1.20 20.96
N ALA A 211 -7.10 2.29 20.23
CA ALA A 211 -7.37 2.26 18.80
C ALA A 211 -6.16 1.70 18.04
N SER A 212 -6.42 1.16 16.86
CA SER A 212 -5.43 0.57 15.96
C SER A 212 -5.83 0.76 14.52
N ASP A 213 -4.84 0.75 13.65
CA ASP A 213 -4.98 0.82 12.20
C ASP A 213 -4.20 -0.37 11.60
N VAL A 214 -4.71 -0.96 10.52
CA VAL A 214 -4.08 -2.10 9.84
C VAL A 214 -2.77 -1.63 9.21
N ASN A 215 -1.69 -2.38 9.46
CA ASN A 215 -0.39 -2.03 8.91
C ASN A 215 -0.35 -2.26 7.40
N VAL A 216 0.12 -1.25 6.67
CA VAL A 216 0.21 -1.24 5.21
C VAL A 216 1.44 -0.47 4.75
N GLN A 217 2.11 -0.98 3.71
CA GLN A 217 3.07 -0.22 2.93
C GLN A 217 2.64 -0.23 1.46
N VAL A 218 2.70 0.93 0.82
CA VAL A 218 2.28 1.09 -0.58
C VAL A 218 3.48 1.54 -1.38
N PHE A 219 3.79 0.81 -2.45
CA PHE A 219 4.92 1.10 -3.32
C PHE A 219 4.43 1.44 -4.73
N GLY A 220 5.15 2.37 -5.36
CA GLY A 220 4.93 2.72 -6.74
C GLY A 220 5.69 3.97 -7.14
N THR A 221 5.12 4.70 -8.09
CA THR A 221 5.72 5.93 -8.63
C THR A 221 4.77 7.11 -8.53
N VAL A 222 5.34 8.31 -8.44
CA VAL A 222 4.61 9.57 -8.62
C VAL A 222 5.12 10.16 -9.94
N PRO A 223 4.31 10.28 -11.00
CA PRO A 223 4.75 10.91 -12.23
C PRO A 223 5.23 12.33 -11.98
N ASP A 224 6.49 12.61 -12.28
CA ASP A 224 7.02 13.96 -12.21
C ASP A 224 6.29 14.88 -13.21
N SER A 225 5.46 15.78 -12.69
CA SER A 225 4.90 16.88 -13.48
C SER A 225 5.99 17.84 -13.98
N ALA A 226 7.13 17.90 -13.29
CA ALA A 226 8.24 18.81 -13.56
C ALA A 226 9.07 18.41 -14.79
N SER A 227 9.24 17.11 -15.04
CA SER A 227 10.06 16.59 -16.14
C SER A 227 9.45 16.90 -17.52
N ALA A 228 8.12 16.93 -17.62
CA ALA A 228 7.42 17.32 -18.85
C ALA A 228 7.54 18.83 -19.14
N VAL A 229 7.43 19.67 -18.10
CA VAL A 229 7.53 21.14 -18.25
C VAL A 229 8.94 21.57 -18.63
N LEU A 230 9.97 20.96 -18.03
CA LEU A 230 11.36 21.25 -18.37
C LEU A 230 11.68 20.85 -19.82
N LEU A 231 11.13 19.74 -20.30
CA LEU A 231 11.32 19.29 -21.69
C LEU A 231 10.65 20.23 -22.70
N VAL A 232 9.43 20.69 -22.42
CA VAL A 232 8.73 21.69 -23.25
C VAL A 232 9.47 23.03 -23.23
N ALA A 233 9.93 23.48 -22.06
CA ALA A 233 10.72 24.70 -21.93
C ALA A 233 12.04 24.62 -22.72
N MET A 234 12.76 23.50 -22.64
CA MET A 234 13.98 23.28 -23.42
C MET A 234 13.71 23.18 -24.92
N GLY A 235 12.63 22.52 -25.34
CA GLY A 235 12.21 22.46 -26.74
C GLY A 235 11.89 23.85 -27.30
N LEU A 236 11.21 24.70 -26.53
CA LEU A 236 10.90 26.08 -26.93
C LEU A 236 12.14 26.97 -26.99
N VAL A 237 13.09 26.81 -26.07
CA VAL A 237 14.37 27.53 -26.10
C VAL A 237 15.21 27.10 -27.32
N ALA A 238 15.27 25.81 -27.63
CA ALA A 238 15.96 25.30 -28.82
C ALA A 238 15.33 25.84 -30.12
N LEU A 239 13.99 25.91 -30.18
CA LEU A 239 13.27 26.47 -31.33
C LEU A 239 13.51 27.99 -31.49
N ALA A 240 13.54 28.73 -30.38
CA ALA A 240 13.79 30.16 -30.36
C ALA A 240 15.23 30.51 -30.77
N LEU A 241 16.21 29.69 -30.36
CA LEU A 241 17.60 29.85 -30.76
C LEU A 241 17.84 29.46 -32.23
N GLY A 242 17.09 28.50 -32.76
CA GLY A 242 17.11 28.14 -34.18
C GLY A 242 16.56 29.23 -35.10
N ARG A 243 15.54 29.97 -34.67
CA ARG A 243 14.94 31.07 -35.46
C ARG A 243 15.80 32.34 -35.56
N ARG A 244 16.83 32.52 -34.71
CA ARG A 244 17.72 33.69 -34.74
C ARG A 244 18.87 33.58 -35.76
N ARG A 245 19.00 32.47 -36.49
CA ARG A 245 20.10 32.22 -37.44
C ARG A 245 19.64 32.00 -38.90
N LEU A 246 18.38 32.31 -39.21
CA LEU A 246 17.87 32.47 -40.58
C LEU A 246 17.70 33.95 -40.88
#